data_AF-A0A2S3HDP7-F1
#
_entry.id   AF-A0A2S3HDP7-F1
#
_cell.length_a   1.000
_cell.length_b   1.000
_cell.length_c   1.000
_cell.angle_alpha   90.00
_cell.angle_beta   90.00
_cell.angle_gamma   90.00
#
_symmetry.space_group_name_H-M   'P 1'
#
loop_
_entity.id
_entity.type
_entity.pdbx_description
1 polymer ?
#
loop_
_entity_poly.entity_id
_entity_poly.type
_entity_poly.pdbx_seq_one_letter_code
_entity_poly.pdbx_strand_id
1 'polypeptide(L)'
;MASTAAALNGVLVTAVCAVLLHSSMGQQPSPTTPDCPDHTGQQPVPVPAPAPTPLPVTPPPAPAVDCSSYCTSTCTSRCEAYRRDGLAKCETDAAAAFNGCYDSCTAQNCPGKSCVHSGCGNTTCSCENTNARSCCQSCGSAVTPTYSQCRSSYERGMYYCMLSCTNDCNKNCTQG
;
A
#
# COMPACT_ATOMS: atom_id res chain seq x y z
N MET A 1 -34.04 -15.90 60.40
CA MET A 1 -33.09 -17.02 60.30
C MET A 1 -32.21 -16.78 59.09
N ALA A 2 -30.89 -16.86 59.30
CA ALA A 2 -29.83 -16.47 58.37
C ALA A 2 -29.37 -17.63 57.45
N SER A 3 -28.46 -17.29 56.52
CA SER A 3 -27.57 -18.15 55.70
C SER A 3 -28.00 -18.29 54.23
N THR A 4 -27.19 -18.11 53.18
CA THR A 4 -25.74 -17.83 53.00
C THR A 4 -25.52 -17.40 51.54
N ALA A 5 -24.42 -16.69 51.28
CA ALA A 5 -24.02 -16.14 49.99
C ALA A 5 -23.32 -17.16 49.04
N ALA A 6 -23.23 -16.74 47.78
CA ALA A 6 -22.23 -17.04 46.73
C ALA A 6 -22.25 -18.40 46.03
N ALA A 7 -22.42 -18.36 44.70
CA ALA A 7 -21.48 -18.97 43.76
C ALA A 7 -21.64 -18.32 42.38
N LEU A 8 -20.59 -17.61 41.95
CA LEU A 8 -20.38 -17.22 40.56
C LEU A 8 -20.28 -18.49 39.72
N ASN A 9 -21.14 -18.64 38.71
CA ASN A 9 -20.85 -19.56 37.60
C ASN A 9 -20.31 -18.75 36.43
N GLY A 10 -19.06 -18.32 36.61
CA GLY A 10 -18.16 -18.10 35.49
C GLY A 10 -17.75 -19.45 34.93
N VAL A 11 -18.13 -19.74 33.69
CA VAL A 11 -17.56 -20.84 32.90
C VAL A 11 -17.16 -20.26 31.55
N LEU A 12 -15.90 -19.86 31.50
CA LEU A 12 -14.93 -20.06 30.41
C LEU A 12 -15.50 -20.23 28.99
N VAL A 13 -15.46 -19.15 28.21
CA VAL A 13 -15.05 -19.22 26.79
C VAL A 13 -13.87 -18.28 26.58
N THR A 14 -12.80 -18.53 27.32
CA THR A 14 -11.47 -17.96 27.07
C THR A 14 -10.56 -19.09 26.63
N ALA A 15 -10.70 -19.54 25.38
CA ALA A 15 -9.80 -20.57 24.86
C ALA A 15 -9.74 -20.67 23.32
N VAL A 16 -9.85 -19.58 22.55
CA VAL A 16 -9.35 -19.55 21.15
C VAL A 16 -8.83 -18.15 20.77
N CYS A 17 -7.95 -17.57 21.59
CA CYS A 17 -7.14 -16.41 21.18
C CYS A 17 -5.66 -16.52 21.57
N ALA A 18 -5.21 -17.67 22.08
CA ALA A 18 -3.91 -17.79 22.77
C ALA A 18 -2.85 -18.64 22.07
N VAL A 19 -3.01 -18.99 20.78
CA VAL A 19 -2.03 -19.88 20.09
C VAL A 19 -1.34 -19.23 18.89
N LEU A 20 -1.44 -17.91 18.68
CA LEU A 20 -0.60 -17.21 17.68
C LEU A 20 0.13 -15.97 18.20
N LEU A 21 0.18 -15.78 19.52
CA LEU A 21 0.96 -14.72 20.17
C LEU A 21 2.28 -15.25 20.74
N HIS A 22 3.09 -15.91 19.91
CA HIS A 22 4.50 -16.13 20.20
C HIS A 22 5.29 -16.14 18.90
N SER A 23 5.78 -14.99 18.47
CA SER A 23 6.97 -14.89 17.61
C SER A 23 7.58 -13.49 17.70
N SER A 24 8.74 -13.44 18.34
CA SER A 24 9.84 -12.49 18.11
C SER A 24 9.60 -11.00 18.35
N MET A 25 9.83 -10.61 19.61
CA MET A 25 10.54 -9.36 19.91
C MET A 25 11.97 -9.49 19.39
N GLY A 26 12.18 -9.19 18.11
CA GLY A 26 13.47 -9.24 17.45
C GLY A 26 13.40 -8.42 16.18
N GLN A 27 14.07 -7.27 16.19
CA GLN A 27 14.35 -6.42 15.05
C GLN A 27 13.10 -5.81 14.40
N GLN A 28 12.73 -4.64 14.91
CA GLN A 28 12.09 -3.62 14.07
C GLN A 28 12.94 -3.47 12.81
N PRO A 29 12.45 -3.83 11.61
CA PRO A 29 13.14 -3.43 10.39
C PRO A 29 13.00 -1.91 10.36
N SER A 30 14.14 -1.21 10.38
CA SER A 30 14.19 0.15 9.84
C SER A 30 13.40 0.18 8.54
N PRO A 31 12.56 1.21 8.27
CA PRO A 31 11.86 1.30 7.00
C PRO A 31 12.92 1.17 5.91
N THR A 32 12.90 0.03 5.22
CA THR A 32 13.81 -0.25 4.13
C THR A 32 13.56 0.85 3.13
N THR A 33 14.56 1.72 2.96
CA THR A 33 14.67 2.59 1.80
C THR A 33 14.34 1.73 0.59
N PRO A 34 13.32 2.08 -0.22
CA PRO A 34 13.12 1.40 -1.49
C PRO A 34 14.35 1.69 -2.34
N ASP A 35 15.29 0.76 -2.36
CA ASP A 35 16.29 0.63 -3.41
C ASP A 35 15.50 0.54 -4.71
N CYS A 36 15.46 1.63 -5.46
CA CYS A 36 14.94 1.57 -6.80
C CYS A 36 16.01 0.98 -7.70
N PRO A 37 15.67 0.02 -8.57
CA PRO A 37 16.63 -0.59 -9.47
C PRO A 37 17.32 0.48 -10.32
N ASP A 38 18.64 0.54 -10.16
CA ASP A 38 19.59 1.24 -11.01
C ASP A 38 19.53 0.63 -12.40
N HIS A 39 19.12 1.42 -13.40
CA HIS A 39 19.31 1.05 -14.80
C HIS A 39 20.50 1.83 -15.35
N THR A 40 21.66 1.20 -15.23
CA THR A 40 22.90 1.53 -15.91
C THR A 40 22.84 1.09 -17.39
N GLY A 41 23.23 2.00 -18.28
CA GLY A 41 23.93 1.67 -19.52
C GLY A 41 23.10 1.51 -20.80
N GLN A 42 23.20 2.49 -21.71
CA GLN A 42 23.38 2.18 -23.13
C GLN A 42 24.09 3.35 -23.86
N GLN A 43 25.36 3.13 -24.14
CA GLN A 43 26.17 3.86 -25.12
C GLN A 43 26.02 3.17 -26.49
N PRO A 44 25.91 3.92 -27.59
CA PRO A 44 26.40 3.44 -28.89
C PRO A 44 27.48 4.35 -29.49
N VAL A 45 28.58 3.73 -29.94
CA VAL A 45 29.59 4.22 -30.91
C VAL A 45 29.42 3.37 -32.20
N PRO A 46 29.81 3.79 -33.44
CA PRO A 46 31.03 4.52 -33.80
C PRO A 46 30.93 5.59 -34.93
N VAL A 47 32.08 6.25 -35.15
CA VAL A 47 32.38 7.44 -35.99
C VAL A 47 32.79 7.11 -37.44
N PRO A 48 32.53 7.99 -38.42
CA PRO A 48 33.44 8.21 -39.57
C PRO A 48 34.04 9.64 -39.63
N ALA A 49 35.24 9.76 -40.23
CA ALA A 49 36.18 10.89 -40.19
C ALA A 49 36.00 11.96 -41.31
N PRO A 50 36.88 12.99 -41.47
CA PRO A 50 36.59 14.41 -41.28
C PRO A 50 36.41 15.24 -42.58
N ALA A 51 35.66 16.33 -42.49
CA ALA A 51 35.50 17.36 -43.54
C ALA A 51 35.98 18.75 -43.00
N PRO A 52 36.34 19.71 -43.88
CA PRO A 52 37.30 20.77 -43.61
C PRO A 52 36.83 21.82 -42.60
N THR A 53 37.79 22.34 -41.83
CA THR A 53 37.63 23.23 -40.67
C THR A 53 37.00 24.58 -41.03
N PRO A 54 35.76 24.88 -40.57
CA PRO A 54 35.25 26.23 -40.49
C PRO A 54 35.76 26.90 -39.21
N LEU A 55 35.88 28.24 -39.25
CA LEU A 55 36.25 29.12 -38.13
C LEU A 55 35.53 28.73 -36.81
N PRO A 56 36.15 28.93 -35.62
CA PRO A 56 35.52 28.58 -34.35
C PRO A 56 34.29 29.46 -34.11
N VAL A 57 33.12 28.93 -34.47
CA VAL A 57 31.83 29.43 -33.98
C VAL A 57 31.65 28.78 -32.62
N THR A 58 31.70 29.57 -31.56
CA THR A 58 31.40 29.09 -30.21
C THR A 58 29.97 28.50 -30.25
N PRO A 59 29.76 27.22 -29.93
CA PRO A 59 28.41 26.68 -29.84
C PRO A 59 27.63 27.49 -28.77
N PRO A 60 26.35 27.78 -28.99
CA PRO A 60 25.52 28.40 -27.96
C PRO A 60 25.60 27.52 -26.69
N PRO A 61 25.67 28.14 -25.49
CA PRO A 61 25.73 27.37 -24.25
C PRO A 61 24.55 26.39 -24.22
N ALA A 62 24.83 25.14 -23.86
CA ALA A 62 23.78 24.15 -23.63
C ALA A 62 22.76 24.73 -22.62
N PRO A 63 21.46 24.43 -22.77
CA PRO A 63 20.48 24.93 -21.82
C PRO A 63 20.86 24.43 -20.43
N ALA A 64 21.05 25.38 -19.52
CA ALA A 64 21.20 25.12 -18.11
C ALA A 64 20.04 24.23 -17.65
N VAL A 65 20.33 22.99 -17.21
CA VAL A 65 19.34 22.18 -16.50
C VAL A 65 19.03 22.88 -15.18
N ASP A 66 17.87 23.51 -15.08
CA ASP A 66 17.37 23.93 -13.77
C ASP A 66 17.10 22.66 -12.95
N CYS A 67 18.10 22.28 -12.14
CA CYS A 67 18.07 21.06 -11.33
C CYS A 67 16.85 21.04 -10.40
N SER A 68 16.40 22.20 -9.93
CA SER A 68 15.21 22.30 -9.07
C SER A 68 13.95 21.87 -9.84
N SER A 69 13.76 22.40 -11.05
CA SER A 69 12.62 22.06 -11.91
C SER A 69 12.67 20.60 -12.41
N TYR A 70 13.84 20.15 -12.83
CA TYR A 70 14.06 18.77 -13.26
C TYR A 70 13.80 17.76 -12.14
N CYS A 71 14.35 18.01 -10.95
CA CYS A 71 14.18 17.12 -9.82
C CYS A 71 12.75 17.13 -9.29
N THR A 72 12.11 18.30 -9.23
CA THR A 72 10.71 18.39 -8.79
C THR A 72 9.78 17.60 -9.72
N SER A 73 9.90 17.76 -11.03
CA SER A 73 9.04 17.07 -12.01
C SER A 73 9.28 15.55 -12.03
N THR A 74 10.56 15.14 -11.99
CA THR A 74 10.96 13.72 -11.96
C THR A 74 10.46 13.05 -10.68
N CYS A 75 10.69 13.67 -9.53
CA CYS A 75 10.28 13.12 -8.24
C CYS A 75 8.77 13.12 -8.04
N THR A 76 8.05 14.13 -8.53
CA THR A 76 6.58 14.14 -8.49
C THR A 76 6.02 12.93 -9.23
N SER A 77 6.44 12.73 -10.48
CA SER A 77 5.96 11.61 -11.31
C SER A 77 6.25 10.25 -10.66
N ARG A 78 7.45 10.09 -10.09
CA ARG A 78 7.86 8.85 -9.40
C ARG A 78 7.08 8.61 -8.11
N CYS A 79 6.93 9.63 -7.28
CA CYS A 79 6.23 9.51 -6.00
C CYS A 79 4.72 9.37 -6.18
N GLU A 80 4.14 9.93 -7.25
CA GLU A 80 2.76 9.67 -7.63
C GLU A 80 2.53 8.24 -8.09
N ALA A 81 3.45 7.65 -8.87
CA ALA A 81 3.40 6.25 -9.23
C ALA A 81 3.46 5.35 -7.99
N TYR A 82 4.42 5.59 -7.08
CA TYR A 82 4.51 4.89 -5.80
C TYR A 82 3.20 4.98 -4.99
N ARG A 83 2.64 6.19 -4.87
CA ARG A 83 1.37 6.41 -4.15
C ARG A 83 0.23 5.63 -4.80
N ARG A 84 0.08 5.72 -6.13
CA ARG A 84 -0.98 5.04 -6.87
C ARG A 84 -0.89 3.52 -6.70
N ASP A 85 0.30 2.96 -6.88
CA ASP A 85 0.52 1.52 -6.81
C ASP A 85 0.29 1.02 -5.36
N GLY A 86 0.70 1.80 -4.36
CA GLY A 86 0.41 1.55 -2.96
C GLY A 86 -1.09 1.57 -2.61
N LEU A 87 -1.84 2.55 -3.15
CA LEU A 87 -3.29 2.62 -2.96
C LEU A 87 -4.01 1.45 -3.63
N ALA A 88 -3.62 1.07 -4.85
CA ALA A 88 -4.16 -0.10 -5.55
C ALA A 88 -3.90 -1.40 -4.76
N LYS A 89 -2.73 -1.49 -4.12
CA LYS A 89 -2.40 -2.61 -3.22
C LYS A 89 -3.32 -2.62 -1.99
N CYS A 90 -3.56 -1.47 -1.35
CA CYS A 90 -4.51 -1.38 -0.22
C CYS A 90 -5.91 -1.86 -0.61
N GLU A 91 -6.39 -1.49 -1.80
CA GLU A 91 -7.71 -1.93 -2.31
C GLU A 91 -7.76 -3.43 -2.55
N THR A 92 -6.71 -3.98 -3.17
CA THR A 92 -6.60 -5.43 -3.43
C THR A 92 -6.58 -6.22 -2.13
N ASP A 93 -5.80 -5.77 -1.15
CA ASP A 93 -5.69 -6.44 0.15
C ASP A 93 -7.00 -6.34 0.95
N ALA A 94 -7.66 -5.19 0.92
CA ALA A 94 -8.95 -5.01 1.57
C ALA A 94 -10.03 -5.92 0.94
N ALA A 95 -10.07 -6.02 -0.39
CA ALA A 95 -10.99 -6.92 -1.08
C ALA A 95 -10.72 -8.38 -0.73
N ALA A 96 -9.45 -8.81 -0.72
CA ALA A 96 -9.09 -10.18 -0.36
C ALA A 96 -9.47 -10.51 1.10
N ALA A 97 -9.18 -9.60 2.04
CA ALA A 97 -9.55 -9.77 3.44
C ALA A 97 -11.07 -9.82 3.64
N PHE A 98 -11.82 -8.95 2.95
CA PHE A 98 -13.28 -8.95 2.98
C PHE A 98 -13.85 -10.27 2.44
N ASN A 99 -13.43 -10.69 1.24
CA ASN A 99 -13.92 -11.91 0.62
C ASN A 99 -13.64 -13.14 1.48
N GLY A 100 -12.41 -13.27 2.00
CA GLY A 100 -12.08 -14.37 2.91
C GLY A 100 -12.91 -14.38 4.19
N CYS A 101 -13.17 -13.21 4.79
CA CYS A 101 -14.05 -13.08 5.94
C CYS A 101 -15.51 -13.45 5.58
N TYR A 102 -16.00 -12.97 4.44
CA TYR A 102 -17.37 -13.17 4.00
C TYR A 102 -17.64 -14.65 3.66
N ASP A 103 -16.74 -15.30 2.94
CA ASP A 103 -16.83 -16.74 2.62
C ASP A 103 -16.83 -17.57 3.90
N SER A 104 -15.95 -17.27 4.85
CA SER A 104 -15.91 -17.94 6.15
C SER A 104 -17.21 -17.73 6.94
N CYS A 105 -17.69 -16.49 7.02
CA CYS A 105 -18.91 -16.16 7.75
C CYS A 105 -20.14 -16.83 7.15
N THR A 106 -20.29 -16.80 5.82
CA THR A 106 -21.43 -17.42 5.14
C THR A 106 -21.37 -18.94 5.20
N ALA A 107 -20.18 -19.55 5.17
CA ALA A 107 -20.04 -20.99 5.39
C ALA A 107 -20.59 -21.44 6.75
N GLN A 108 -20.47 -20.59 7.78
CA GLN A 108 -20.92 -20.89 9.14
C GLN A 108 -22.39 -20.50 9.40
N ASN A 109 -22.83 -19.35 8.87
CA ASN A 109 -24.11 -18.75 9.24
C ASN A 109 -25.24 -19.02 8.25
N CYS A 110 -24.97 -19.70 7.13
CA CYS A 110 -25.95 -19.94 6.08
C CYS A 110 -26.39 -21.40 6.04
N PRO A 111 -27.53 -21.74 6.68
CA PRO A 111 -28.02 -23.11 6.69
C PRO A 111 -28.33 -23.57 5.26
N GLY A 112 -27.92 -24.81 4.93
CA GLY A 112 -28.26 -25.46 3.66
C GLY A 112 -27.86 -24.67 2.40
N LYS A 113 -26.76 -23.89 2.44
CA LYS A 113 -26.31 -23.04 1.33
C LYS A 113 -27.28 -21.91 0.94
N SER A 114 -28.17 -21.49 1.85
CA SER A 114 -29.13 -20.39 1.65
C SER A 114 -28.54 -19.05 1.23
N CYS A 115 -27.21 -18.86 1.34
CA CYS A 115 -26.52 -17.65 0.93
C CYS A 115 -25.82 -17.69 -0.43
N VAL A 116 -25.84 -18.83 -1.15
CA VAL A 116 -25.06 -19.02 -2.39
C VAL A 116 -25.46 -18.07 -3.54
N HIS A 117 -26.55 -17.33 -3.39
CA HIS A 117 -27.00 -16.32 -4.37
C HIS A 117 -27.23 -14.94 -3.75
N SER A 118 -26.84 -14.74 -2.48
CA SER A 118 -27.16 -13.49 -1.76
C SER A 118 -26.39 -12.27 -2.25
N GLY A 119 -25.45 -12.45 -3.19
CA GLY A 119 -24.81 -11.41 -4.00
C GLY A 119 -24.78 -10.04 -3.35
N CYS A 120 -24.08 -9.91 -2.22
CA CYS A 120 -24.04 -8.65 -1.50
C CYS A 120 -23.27 -7.64 -2.35
N GLY A 121 -23.88 -6.48 -2.62
CA GLY A 121 -23.16 -5.37 -3.25
C GLY A 121 -21.92 -5.00 -2.42
N ASN A 122 -20.76 -4.92 -3.06
CA ASN A 122 -19.43 -4.79 -2.44
C ASN A 122 -19.26 -3.62 -1.47
N THR A 123 -20.17 -2.62 -1.51
CA THR A 123 -20.06 -1.38 -0.73
C THR A 123 -21.26 -1.12 0.18
N THR A 124 -22.46 -1.57 -0.19
CA THR A 124 -23.69 -1.26 0.55
C THR A 124 -24.26 -2.44 1.34
N CYS A 125 -23.67 -3.64 1.22
CA CYS A 125 -24.18 -4.86 1.86
C CYS A 125 -25.69 -5.06 1.64
N SER A 126 -26.18 -4.67 0.46
CA SER A 126 -27.58 -4.88 0.08
C SER A 126 -27.74 -6.34 -0.36
N CYS A 127 -28.26 -7.17 0.54
CA CYS A 127 -28.45 -8.61 0.32
C CYS A 127 -29.88 -8.99 0.75
N GLU A 128 -30.52 -9.89 -0.01
CA GLU A 128 -31.87 -10.39 0.32
C GLU A 128 -31.86 -11.27 1.58
N ASN A 129 -30.74 -11.96 1.82
CA ASN A 129 -30.59 -12.85 2.97
C ASN A 129 -30.01 -12.11 4.18
N THR A 130 -30.71 -12.19 5.31
CA THR A 130 -30.30 -11.53 6.58
C THR A 130 -28.94 -12.01 7.09
N ASN A 131 -28.61 -13.30 6.97
CA ASN A 131 -27.33 -13.84 7.43
C ASN A 131 -26.18 -13.34 6.56
N ALA A 132 -26.37 -13.33 5.24
CA ALA A 132 -25.42 -12.75 4.29
C ALA A 132 -25.20 -11.25 4.57
N ARG A 133 -26.27 -10.51 4.87
CA ARG A 133 -26.19 -9.08 5.24
C ARG A 133 -25.37 -8.86 6.50
N SER A 134 -25.64 -9.63 7.56
CA SER A 134 -24.88 -9.56 8.83
C SER A 134 -23.40 -9.90 8.63
N CYS A 135 -23.09 -10.91 7.82
CA CYS A 135 -21.71 -11.25 7.45
C CYS A 135 -21.01 -10.10 6.72
N CYS A 136 -21.66 -9.50 5.73
CA CYS A 136 -21.13 -8.35 5.01
C CYS A 136 -20.84 -7.16 5.94
N GLN A 137 -21.77 -6.81 6.82
CA GLN A 137 -21.61 -5.70 7.77
C GLN A 137 -20.47 -5.94 8.76
N SER A 138 -20.37 -7.15 9.30
CA SER A 138 -19.32 -7.53 10.25
C SER A 138 -17.94 -7.51 9.58
N CYS A 139 -17.80 -8.15 8.43
CA CYS A 139 -16.55 -8.20 7.68
C CYS A 139 -16.12 -6.83 7.17
N GLY A 140 -17.06 -6.02 6.67
CA GLY A 140 -16.78 -4.65 6.25
C GLY A 140 -16.25 -3.79 7.40
N SER A 141 -16.87 -3.91 8.58
CA SER A 141 -16.42 -3.18 9.79
C SER A 141 -15.03 -3.62 10.24
N ALA A 142 -14.67 -4.89 10.08
CA ALA A 142 -13.36 -5.41 10.43
C ALA A 142 -12.24 -4.95 9.48
N VAL A 143 -12.53 -4.82 8.17
CA VAL A 143 -11.54 -4.45 7.14
C VAL A 143 -11.31 -2.94 7.05
N THR A 144 -12.35 -2.14 7.29
CA THR A 144 -12.31 -0.67 7.18
C THR A 144 -11.13 0.01 7.93
N PRO A 145 -10.84 -0.31 9.21
CA PRO A 145 -9.73 0.35 9.92
C PRO A 145 -8.37 0.05 9.28
N THR A 146 -8.12 -1.19 8.86
CA THR A 146 -6.86 -1.56 8.22
C THR A 146 -6.72 -0.92 6.84
N TYR A 147 -7.78 -0.89 6.05
CA TYR A 147 -7.79 -0.23 4.74
C TYR A 147 -7.51 1.28 4.85
N SER A 148 -8.20 1.98 5.77
CA SER A 148 -8.00 3.41 5.99
C SER A 148 -6.59 3.73 6.48
N GLN A 149 -6.02 2.90 7.37
CA GLN A 149 -4.64 3.04 7.83
C GLN A 149 -3.62 2.81 6.70
N CYS A 150 -3.87 1.82 5.84
CA CYS A 150 -3.04 1.55 4.66
C CYS A 150 -3.01 2.78 3.74
N ARG A 151 -4.19 3.31 3.39
CA ARG A 151 -4.29 4.51 2.55
C ARG A 151 -3.59 5.72 3.16
N SER A 152 -3.86 6.01 4.42
CA SER A 152 -3.23 7.13 5.14
C SER A 152 -1.70 7.02 5.15
N SER A 153 -1.17 5.80 5.26
CA SER A 153 0.27 5.54 5.20
C SER A 153 0.88 5.92 3.85
N TYR A 154 0.24 5.57 2.73
CA TYR A 154 0.72 5.93 1.39
C TYR A 154 0.53 7.41 1.05
N GLU A 155 -0.57 8.02 1.51
CA GLU A 155 -0.79 9.46 1.39
C GLU A 155 0.30 10.24 2.13
N ARG A 156 0.65 9.83 3.36
CA ARG A 156 1.74 10.44 4.12
C ARG A 156 3.12 10.08 3.54
N GLY A 157 3.23 8.89 2.96
CA GLY A 157 4.42 8.41 2.25
C GLY A 157 4.82 9.28 1.06
N MET A 158 3.85 9.94 0.40
CA MET A 158 4.13 10.88 -0.69
C MET A 158 5.06 12.02 -0.25
N TYR A 159 4.82 12.59 0.93
CA TYR A 159 5.65 13.68 1.46
C TYR A 159 7.10 13.23 1.69
N TYR A 160 7.28 12.07 2.33
CA TYR A 160 8.60 11.50 2.57
C TYR A 160 9.30 11.09 1.29
N CYS A 161 8.57 10.54 0.32
CA CYS A 161 9.08 10.19 -1.00
C CYS A 161 9.62 11.43 -1.72
N MET A 162 8.84 12.52 -1.75
CA MET A 162 9.24 13.77 -2.39
C MET A 162 10.49 14.36 -1.73
N LEU A 163 10.55 14.37 -0.40
CA LEU A 163 11.68 14.90 0.36
C LEU A 163 12.97 14.12 0.05
N SER A 164 12.92 12.79 0.13
CA SER A 164 14.10 11.95 -0.14
C SER A 164 14.51 12.04 -1.61
N CYS A 165 13.56 11.86 -2.53
CA CYS A 165 13.85 11.89 -3.96
C CYS A 165 14.44 13.23 -4.41
N THR A 166 13.89 14.35 -3.94
CA THR A 166 14.38 15.68 -4.32
C THR A 166 15.79 15.91 -3.80
N ASN A 167 16.08 15.49 -2.56
CA ASN A 167 17.43 15.60 -1.99
C ASN A 167 18.44 14.75 -2.77
N ASP A 168 18.09 13.51 -3.11
CA ASP A 168 18.98 12.62 -3.86
C ASP A 168 19.17 13.10 -5.31
N CYS A 169 18.10 13.57 -5.94
CA CYS A 169 18.18 14.13 -7.29
C CYS A 169 19.07 15.38 -7.32
N ASN A 170 18.89 16.33 -6.39
CA ASN A 170 19.71 17.54 -6.33
C ASN A 170 21.20 17.24 -6.11
N LYS A 171 21.54 16.19 -5.35
CA LYS A 171 22.94 15.77 -5.15
C LYS A 171 23.59 15.22 -6.43
N ASN A 172 22.81 14.56 -7.27
CA ASN A 172 23.30 13.89 -8.48
C ASN A 172 23.09 14.72 -9.76
N CYS A 173 22.36 15.84 -9.67
CA CYS A 173 22.14 16.73 -10.80
C CYS A 173 23.41 17.53 -11.09
N THR A 174 24.18 17.10 -12.09
CA THR A 174 25.35 17.84 -12.58
C THR A 174 24.93 18.89 -13.60
N GLN A 175 24.70 20.10 -13.06
CA GLN A 175 24.52 21.41 -13.68
C GLN A 175 23.40 21.63 -14.71
N GLY A 176 22.64 22.69 -14.41
CA GLY A 176 22.49 23.79 -15.35
C GLY A 176 23.54 24.86 -15.17
#